data_AF-A0A962BAP5-F1
#
_entry.id   AF-A0A962BAP5-F1
#
_cell.length_a   1.000
_cell.length_b   1.000
_cell.length_c   1.000
_cell.angle_alpha   90.00
_cell.angle_beta   90.00
_cell.angle_gamma   90.00
#
_symmetry.space_group_name_H-M   'P 1'
#
loop_
_entity.id
_entity.type
_entity.pdbx_description
1 polymer ?
#
loop_
_entity_poly.entity_id
_entity_poly.type
_entity_poly.pdbx_seq_one_letter_code
_entity_poly.pdbx_strand_id
1 'polypeptide(L)'
;EVVIGMAHRGRLNVLTNVMGKPFTAVFSEFQGIPSTGEDVLGSGDVKYHLGTSSDRDFDGNVIHLSLTANPSHLEAVNPVVIGKVRAKQVQRDDFESEQVMPILLHGDAAMAGQGIVAETLMISDLPGYRVGGTIHIVINNQIGFTTRPQFSRSGPYPTDVAKMLSAPIFHVNGDDPEAVVHVARIATEFRQTFKKDVVIDMFCYRRFGHNEGDEPAFTQPIMYKTIKSHETTRMQYAARLIGEGVLSEPEAQTMVDEFNAYLEEAFAATKSYKPGKADYLKGAWRDLKVASGDARRGKTAITAKQAQALGLALTTVPEGFHLNPKLVRQMDSKKDMFKSGKDFDWGTAETLAYASLVEEGYPVRLSGQDCGRGTFSHRHAILYDQETEDKYLPLQNIKPDQAKFEVHDSPLSEFAVLGFEYGFSLAEPNTLAIWEAQFGDFANGAQVIFDQFLSSGEHKWLRMSGLTVMLPHGYEGQGPEHSS
;
A
#
# COMPACT_ATOMS: atom_id res chain seq x y z
N GLU A 1 -5.92 -0.99 -13.99
CA GLU A 1 -4.68 -1.34 -13.27
C GLU A 1 -5.06 -2.01 -11.97
N VAL A 2 -4.35 -3.07 -11.57
CA VAL A 2 -4.56 -3.77 -10.31
C VAL A 2 -3.27 -3.77 -9.51
N VAL A 3 -3.33 -3.26 -8.28
CA VAL A 3 -2.20 -3.28 -7.35
C VAL A 3 -2.43 -4.39 -6.33
N ILE A 4 -1.46 -5.30 -6.21
CA ILE A 4 -1.58 -6.51 -5.42
C ILE A 4 -0.66 -6.41 -4.20
N GLY A 5 -1.19 -6.73 -3.03
CA GLY A 5 -0.44 -7.04 -1.81
C GLY A 5 -0.61 -8.50 -1.46
N MET A 6 0.47 -9.22 -1.18
CA MET A 6 0.37 -10.60 -0.72
C MET A 6 1.53 -11.03 0.14
N ALA A 7 1.27 -12.01 1.01
CA ALA A 7 2.30 -12.71 1.78
C ALA A 7 3.06 -13.75 0.93
N HIS A 8 3.71 -14.71 1.60
CA HIS A 8 4.53 -15.75 0.97
C HIS A 8 3.71 -16.87 0.28
N ARG A 9 2.50 -17.17 0.76
CA ARG A 9 1.73 -18.36 0.35
C ARG A 9 1.29 -18.24 -1.11
N GLY A 10 1.78 -19.15 -1.96
CA GLY A 10 1.44 -19.16 -3.39
C GLY A 10 2.06 -18.01 -4.20
N ARG A 11 2.96 -17.20 -3.62
CA ARG A 11 3.51 -16.02 -4.31
C ARG A 11 4.24 -16.34 -5.60
N LEU A 12 5.05 -17.41 -5.62
CA LEU A 12 5.72 -17.82 -6.86
C LEU A 12 4.72 -18.21 -7.95
N ASN A 13 3.60 -18.83 -7.58
CA ASN A 13 2.52 -19.16 -8.52
C ASN A 13 1.84 -17.90 -9.06
N VAL A 14 1.55 -16.90 -8.20
CA VAL A 14 1.04 -15.60 -8.64
C VAL A 14 2.04 -14.91 -9.56
N LEU A 15 3.33 -14.91 -9.21
CA LEU A 15 4.39 -14.32 -10.04
C LEU A 15 4.44 -14.94 -11.43
N THR A 16 4.41 -16.26 -11.56
CA THR A 16 4.55 -16.92 -12.87
C THR A 16 3.24 -16.92 -13.65
N ASN A 17 2.15 -17.36 -13.02
CA ASN A 17 0.89 -17.66 -13.72
C ASN A 17 -0.03 -16.44 -13.86
N VAL A 18 0.08 -15.46 -12.97
CA VAL A 18 -0.75 -14.23 -13.01
C VAL A 18 0.07 -13.05 -13.53
N MET A 19 1.21 -12.77 -12.90
CA MET A 19 2.07 -11.65 -13.29
C MET A 19 2.91 -11.96 -14.54
N GLY A 20 3.00 -13.20 -15.00
CA GLY A 20 3.75 -13.56 -16.21
C GLY A 20 5.27 -13.50 -16.06
N LYS A 21 5.80 -13.60 -14.83
CA LYS A 21 7.25 -13.74 -14.60
C LYS A 21 7.72 -15.07 -15.21
N PRO A 22 8.73 -15.08 -16.09
CA PRO A 22 9.19 -16.33 -16.71
C PRO A 22 9.71 -17.34 -15.68
N PHE A 23 9.37 -18.62 -15.83
CA PHE A 23 9.90 -19.70 -14.98
C PHE A 23 11.43 -19.75 -15.01
N THR A 24 12.05 -19.51 -16.17
CA THR A 24 13.52 -19.40 -16.29
C THR A 24 14.12 -18.36 -15.36
N ALA A 25 13.47 -17.20 -15.20
CA ALA A 25 13.93 -16.16 -14.28
C ALA A 25 13.84 -16.62 -12.82
N VAL A 26 12.73 -17.28 -12.46
CA VAL A 26 12.55 -17.85 -11.12
C VAL A 26 13.60 -18.93 -10.85
N PHE A 27 13.81 -19.88 -11.76
CA PHE A 27 14.82 -20.93 -11.59
C PHE A 27 16.25 -20.39 -11.50
N SER A 28 16.58 -19.36 -12.28
CA SER A 28 17.86 -18.64 -12.20
C SER A 28 18.09 -18.05 -10.80
N GLU A 29 17.07 -17.41 -10.22
CA GLU A 29 17.13 -16.92 -8.83
C GLU A 29 17.38 -18.05 -7.83
N PHE A 30 16.74 -19.23 -8.02
CA PHE A 30 16.97 -20.41 -7.16
C PHE A 30 18.39 -20.99 -7.29
N GLN A 31 19.06 -20.78 -8.42
CA GLN A 31 20.48 -21.13 -8.63
C GLN A 31 21.45 -20.08 -8.06
N GLY A 32 20.95 -19.01 -7.42
CA GLY A 32 21.78 -17.98 -6.78
C GLY A 32 22.17 -16.82 -7.71
N ILE A 33 21.63 -16.77 -8.92
CA ILE A 33 21.82 -15.63 -9.83
C ILE A 33 20.90 -14.50 -9.35
N PRO A 34 21.42 -13.28 -9.07
CA PRO A 34 20.59 -12.16 -8.63
C PRO A 34 19.49 -11.82 -9.63
N SER A 35 18.33 -11.38 -9.13
CA SER A 35 17.19 -10.98 -9.97
C SER A 35 17.44 -9.71 -10.81
N THR A 36 18.51 -8.99 -10.51
CA THR A 36 18.95 -7.75 -11.18
C THR A 36 20.33 -7.97 -11.77
N GLY A 37 20.67 -7.23 -12.84
CA GLY A 37 22.03 -7.28 -13.41
C GLY A 37 23.13 -6.96 -12.39
N GLU A 38 24.36 -7.43 -12.65
CA GLU A 38 25.52 -7.32 -11.75
C GLU A 38 25.89 -5.87 -11.36
N ASP A 39 25.49 -4.89 -12.18
CA ASP A 39 25.76 -3.45 -11.97
C ASP A 39 24.77 -2.75 -11.01
N VAL A 40 23.81 -3.46 -10.42
CA VAL A 40 22.76 -2.86 -9.58
C VAL A 40 23.14 -2.92 -8.09
N LEU A 41 23.36 -1.74 -7.50
CA LEU A 41 23.67 -1.57 -6.08
C LEU A 41 22.40 -1.83 -5.22
N GLY A 42 22.35 -2.96 -4.53
CA GLY A 42 21.30 -3.32 -3.58
C GLY A 42 21.63 -4.62 -2.85
N SER A 43 21.21 -4.79 -1.60
CA SER A 43 21.40 -6.06 -0.88
C SER A 43 20.52 -7.18 -1.43
N GLY A 44 19.51 -6.81 -2.23
CA GLY A 44 18.40 -7.67 -2.59
C GLY A 44 17.49 -7.97 -1.40
N ASP A 45 16.50 -8.80 -1.63
CA ASP A 45 15.65 -9.42 -0.62
C ASP A 45 15.41 -10.89 -1.02
N VAL A 46 14.85 -11.68 -0.13
CA VAL A 46 14.48 -13.06 -0.44
C VAL A 46 13.45 -13.09 -1.57
N LYS A 47 13.51 -14.14 -2.39
CA LYS A 47 12.82 -14.28 -3.69
C LYS A 47 11.32 -14.02 -3.64
N TYR A 48 10.69 -14.30 -2.49
CA TYR A 48 9.27 -14.13 -2.24
C TYR A 48 8.91 -12.76 -1.63
N HIS A 49 9.79 -11.76 -1.66
CA HIS A 49 9.51 -10.38 -1.25
C HIS A 49 9.61 -9.37 -2.39
N LEU A 50 10.25 -9.74 -3.50
CA LEU A 50 10.43 -8.84 -4.63
C LEU A 50 9.08 -8.48 -5.26
N GLY A 51 8.87 -7.19 -5.50
CA GLY A 51 7.74 -6.71 -6.27
C GLY A 51 7.96 -6.98 -7.76
N THR A 52 6.88 -7.03 -8.53
CA THR A 52 6.94 -7.12 -9.99
C THR A 52 5.86 -6.27 -10.62
N SER A 53 6.03 -5.87 -11.87
CA SER A 53 4.99 -5.19 -12.62
C SER A 53 5.01 -5.69 -14.06
N SER A 54 3.82 -5.89 -14.62
CA SER A 54 3.64 -6.44 -15.95
C SER A 54 2.29 -6.04 -16.52
N ASP A 55 2.25 -5.86 -17.84
CA ASP A 55 1.00 -5.72 -18.57
C ASP A 55 0.55 -7.11 -19.03
N ARG A 56 -0.72 -7.42 -18.79
CA ARG A 56 -1.33 -8.70 -19.12
C ARG A 56 -2.57 -8.47 -19.96
N ASP A 57 -2.70 -9.21 -21.04
CA ASP A 57 -3.90 -9.23 -21.86
C ASP A 57 -4.92 -10.21 -21.25
N PHE A 58 -6.13 -9.71 -21.02
CA PHE A 58 -7.29 -10.49 -20.61
C PHE A 58 -8.42 -10.22 -21.60
N ASP A 59 -8.64 -11.15 -22.53
CA ASP A 59 -9.67 -11.06 -23.57
C ASP A 59 -9.61 -9.75 -24.38
N GLY A 60 -8.40 -9.31 -24.75
CA GLY A 60 -8.14 -8.07 -25.49
C GLY A 60 -8.04 -6.81 -24.61
N ASN A 61 -8.21 -6.95 -23.29
CA ASN A 61 -8.03 -5.84 -22.34
C ASN A 61 -6.64 -5.93 -21.71
N VAL A 62 -5.80 -4.93 -22.00
CA VAL A 62 -4.48 -4.84 -21.38
C VAL A 62 -4.61 -4.24 -19.98
N ILE A 63 -4.34 -5.06 -18.96
CA ILE A 63 -4.36 -4.67 -17.56
C ILE A 63 -2.93 -4.61 -17.03
N HIS A 64 -2.52 -3.44 -16.55
CA HIS A 64 -1.30 -3.29 -15.76
C HIS A 64 -1.50 -3.94 -14.38
N LEU A 65 -0.66 -4.91 -14.05
CA LEU A 65 -0.60 -5.55 -12.74
C LEU A 65 0.67 -5.07 -12.01
N SER A 66 0.52 -4.67 -10.75
CA SER A 66 1.65 -4.26 -9.90
C SER A 66 1.63 -4.99 -8.57
N LEU A 67 2.51 -5.97 -8.40
CA LEU A 67 2.71 -6.66 -7.13
C LEU A 67 3.71 -5.88 -6.28
N THR A 68 3.26 -5.45 -5.10
CA THR A 68 4.07 -4.64 -4.17
C THR A 68 5.09 -5.50 -3.44
N ALA A 69 6.30 -4.96 -3.27
CA ALA A 69 7.33 -5.60 -2.46
C ALA A 69 6.95 -5.50 -0.98
N ASN A 70 7.31 -6.51 -0.18
CA ASN A 70 6.93 -6.55 1.22
C ASN A 70 7.96 -7.30 2.06
N PRO A 71 8.10 -6.95 3.35
CA PRO A 71 8.92 -7.71 4.28
C PRO A 71 8.19 -9.00 4.72
N SER A 72 8.87 -9.81 5.54
CA SER A 72 8.27 -10.97 6.22
C SER A 72 7.20 -10.61 7.25
N HIS A 73 7.14 -9.35 7.69
CA HIS A 73 6.17 -8.86 8.66
C HIS A 73 4.79 -8.86 7.98
N LEU A 74 4.01 -9.91 8.25
CA LEU A 74 2.75 -10.17 7.58
C LEU A 74 1.80 -8.99 7.73
N GLU A 75 0.98 -8.75 6.71
CA GLU A 75 -0.03 -7.68 6.66
C GLU A 75 0.53 -6.24 6.64
N ALA A 76 1.82 -6.01 6.94
CA ALA A 76 2.42 -4.68 6.93
C ALA A 76 2.41 -3.99 5.54
N VAL A 77 2.28 -4.78 4.46
CA VAL A 77 2.17 -4.25 3.09
C VAL A 77 0.76 -3.75 2.75
N ASN A 78 -0.26 -4.13 3.51
CA ASN A 78 -1.65 -3.81 3.18
C ASN A 78 -1.87 -2.31 3.02
N PRO A 79 -1.56 -1.44 4.01
CA PRO A 79 -1.76 -0.01 3.85
C PRO A 79 -0.86 0.60 2.78
N VAL A 80 0.35 0.05 2.56
CA VAL A 80 1.27 0.47 1.49
C VAL A 80 0.62 0.28 0.11
N VAL A 81 -0.09 -0.82 -0.10
CA VAL A 81 -0.84 -1.04 -1.34
C VAL A 81 -1.98 -0.05 -1.49
N ILE A 82 -2.75 0.20 -0.42
CA ILE A 82 -3.86 1.15 -0.45
C ILE A 82 -3.35 2.56 -0.80
N GLY A 83 -2.29 3.03 -0.14
CA GLY A 83 -1.67 4.32 -0.43
C GLY A 83 -1.16 4.44 -1.87
N LYS A 84 -0.53 3.37 -2.38
CA LYS A 84 -0.07 3.31 -3.77
C LYS A 84 -1.22 3.36 -4.78
N VAL A 85 -2.35 2.72 -4.48
CA VAL A 85 -3.56 2.82 -5.30
C VAL A 85 -4.11 4.23 -5.26
N ARG A 86 -4.21 4.86 -4.08
CA ARG A 86 -4.69 6.23 -3.95
C ARG A 86 -3.87 7.19 -4.81
N ALA A 87 -2.55 7.13 -4.71
CA ALA A 87 -1.65 7.92 -5.54
C ALA A 87 -1.92 7.73 -7.04
N LYS A 88 -2.06 6.49 -7.50
CA LYS A 88 -2.37 6.17 -8.91
C LYS A 88 -3.76 6.60 -9.36
N GLN A 89 -4.74 6.63 -8.46
CA GLN A 89 -6.05 7.21 -8.75
C GLN A 89 -5.93 8.73 -8.94
N VAL A 90 -5.15 9.41 -8.09
CA VAL A 90 -4.87 10.84 -8.24
C VAL A 90 -4.15 11.15 -9.55
N GLN A 91 -3.20 10.32 -9.99
CA GLN A 91 -2.50 10.46 -11.28
C GLN A 91 -3.42 10.44 -12.50
N ARG A 92 -4.53 9.72 -12.39
CA ARG A 92 -5.45 9.44 -13.50
C ARG A 92 -6.76 10.23 -13.38
N ASP A 93 -6.86 11.09 -12.36
CA ASP A 93 -8.11 11.74 -11.97
C ASP A 93 -9.27 10.71 -11.83
N ASP A 94 -8.96 9.53 -11.30
CA ASP A 94 -9.88 8.38 -11.14
C ASP A 94 -10.70 8.51 -9.83
N PHE A 95 -11.53 9.56 -9.76
CA PHE A 95 -12.30 9.88 -8.55
C PHE A 95 -13.38 8.85 -8.23
N GLU A 96 -13.87 8.12 -9.24
CA GLU A 96 -14.86 7.04 -9.10
C GLU A 96 -14.21 5.67 -8.82
N SER A 97 -12.87 5.61 -8.76
CA SER A 97 -12.09 4.40 -8.45
C SER A 97 -12.37 3.23 -9.41
N GLU A 98 -12.53 3.52 -10.70
CA GLU A 98 -12.88 2.55 -11.74
C GLU A 98 -11.68 2.03 -12.52
N GLN A 99 -10.58 2.79 -12.54
CA GLN A 99 -9.41 2.49 -13.36
C GLN A 99 -8.30 1.82 -12.57
N VAL A 100 -8.22 2.05 -11.26
CA VAL A 100 -7.20 1.47 -10.37
C VAL A 100 -7.86 0.85 -9.15
N MET A 101 -7.52 -0.41 -8.85
CA MET A 101 -8.06 -1.13 -7.70
C MET A 101 -6.99 -1.94 -6.95
N PRO A 102 -7.16 -2.12 -5.62
CA PRO A 102 -6.33 -3.01 -4.83
C PRO A 102 -6.91 -4.43 -4.74
N ILE A 103 -6.02 -5.42 -4.69
CA ILE A 103 -6.31 -6.79 -4.24
C ILE A 103 -5.31 -7.15 -3.14
N LEU A 104 -5.80 -7.61 -1.99
CA LEU A 104 -4.96 -8.04 -0.86
C LEU A 104 -5.17 -9.52 -0.59
N LEU A 105 -4.06 -10.27 -0.51
CA LEU A 105 -4.05 -11.70 -0.22
C LEU A 105 -3.45 -11.94 1.17
N HIS A 106 -4.24 -12.59 2.03
CA HIS A 106 -3.94 -12.79 3.44
C HIS A 106 -3.76 -14.28 3.77
N GLY A 107 -2.99 -14.57 4.82
CA GLY A 107 -3.06 -15.87 5.49
C GLY A 107 -4.13 -15.82 6.59
N ASP A 108 -4.83 -16.92 6.87
CA ASP A 108 -5.90 -16.98 7.87
C ASP A 108 -5.46 -16.53 9.26
N ALA A 109 -4.30 -17.00 9.73
CA ALA A 109 -3.79 -16.62 11.04
C ALA A 109 -3.35 -15.14 11.11
N ALA A 110 -2.80 -14.60 10.01
CA ALA A 110 -2.29 -13.24 9.97
C ALA A 110 -3.43 -12.22 9.84
N MET A 111 -4.43 -12.51 9.00
CA MET A 111 -5.67 -11.71 8.87
C MET A 111 -6.35 -11.50 10.23
N ALA A 112 -6.42 -12.57 11.04
CA ALA A 112 -7.08 -12.52 12.33
C ALA A 112 -6.20 -11.93 13.45
N GLY A 113 -4.87 -12.01 13.33
CA GLY A 113 -3.95 -11.75 14.42
C GLY A 113 -3.18 -10.43 14.35
N GLN A 114 -3.06 -9.81 13.17
CA GLN A 114 -2.29 -8.58 13.00
C GLN A 114 -3.20 -7.34 13.08
N GLY A 115 -2.95 -6.45 14.06
CA GLY A 115 -3.74 -5.24 14.29
C GLY A 115 -3.82 -4.29 13.08
N ILE A 116 -2.76 -4.23 12.27
CA ILE A 116 -2.72 -3.40 11.06
C ILE A 116 -3.81 -3.78 10.04
N VAL A 117 -4.34 -5.00 10.07
CA VAL A 117 -5.47 -5.40 9.22
C VAL A 117 -6.71 -4.59 9.58
N ALA A 118 -7.05 -4.53 10.87
CA ALA A 118 -8.18 -3.74 11.36
C ALA A 118 -7.97 -2.23 11.10
N GLU A 119 -6.76 -1.72 11.31
CA GLU A 119 -6.43 -0.33 11.00
C GLU A 119 -6.56 -0.02 9.49
N THR A 120 -6.13 -0.93 8.62
CA THR A 120 -6.25 -0.76 7.16
C THR A 120 -7.70 -0.82 6.70
N LEU A 121 -8.50 -1.74 7.27
CA LEU A 121 -9.94 -1.80 7.02
C LEU A 121 -10.63 -0.51 7.48
N MET A 122 -10.25 0.03 8.64
CA MET A 122 -10.81 1.29 9.17
C MET A 122 -10.66 2.46 8.19
N ILE A 123 -9.51 2.57 7.51
CA ILE A 123 -9.25 3.67 6.57
C ILE A 123 -9.87 3.49 5.17
N SER A 124 -10.49 2.33 4.89
CA SER A 124 -11.01 1.95 3.55
C SER A 124 -12.02 2.94 2.95
N ASP A 125 -12.77 3.65 3.80
CA ASP A 125 -13.85 4.56 3.38
C ASP A 125 -13.65 6.01 3.89
N LEU A 126 -12.58 6.27 4.63
CA LEU A 126 -12.31 7.60 5.18
C LEU A 126 -11.88 8.58 4.05
N PRO A 127 -12.35 9.84 4.07
CA PRO A 127 -11.86 10.87 3.15
C PRO A 127 -10.34 10.99 3.22
N GLY A 128 -9.69 11.07 2.05
CA GLY A 128 -8.23 11.11 1.95
C GLY A 128 -7.53 9.76 1.91
N TYR A 129 -8.22 8.67 2.28
CA TYR A 129 -7.68 7.30 2.29
C TYR A 129 -8.48 6.33 1.39
N ARG A 130 -9.77 6.61 1.16
CA ARG A 130 -10.64 5.76 0.34
C ARG A 130 -10.10 5.53 -1.07
N VAL A 131 -10.23 4.28 -1.52
CA VAL A 131 -9.79 3.80 -2.86
C VAL A 131 -10.89 3.05 -3.62
N GLY A 132 -12.15 3.20 -3.18
CA GLY A 132 -13.32 2.59 -3.80
C GLY A 132 -13.43 1.09 -3.58
N GLY A 133 -13.00 0.61 -2.41
CA GLY A 133 -13.13 -0.78 -2.01
C GLY A 133 -11.97 -1.69 -2.47
N THR A 134 -11.61 -2.61 -1.59
CA THR A 134 -10.56 -3.62 -1.76
C THR A 134 -11.15 -5.02 -1.84
N ILE A 135 -10.64 -5.84 -2.78
CA ILE A 135 -10.94 -7.27 -2.77
C ILE A 135 -9.91 -7.98 -1.89
N HIS A 136 -10.38 -8.56 -0.80
CA HIS A 136 -9.57 -9.36 0.13
C HIS A 136 -9.74 -10.84 -0.16
N ILE A 137 -8.65 -11.57 -0.33
CA ILE A 137 -8.65 -13.01 -0.51
C ILE A 137 -7.87 -13.63 0.66
N VAL A 138 -8.56 -14.38 1.51
CA VAL A 138 -7.92 -15.12 2.60
C VAL A 138 -7.63 -16.54 2.12
N ILE A 139 -6.35 -16.89 2.07
CA ILE A 139 -5.89 -18.26 1.80
C ILE A 139 -5.98 -19.05 3.10
N ASN A 140 -7.20 -19.50 3.41
CA ASN A 140 -7.52 -20.17 4.66
C ASN A 140 -7.17 -21.66 4.60
N ASN A 141 -5.87 -21.93 4.74
CA ASN A 141 -5.32 -23.29 4.81
C ASN A 141 -5.48 -23.94 6.20
N GLN A 142 -6.17 -23.25 7.11
CA GLN A 142 -6.56 -23.71 8.44
C GLN A 142 -5.36 -23.97 9.37
N ILE A 143 -4.22 -23.29 9.15
CA ILE A 143 -3.02 -23.43 10.00
C ILE A 143 -2.01 -22.27 9.86
N GLY A 144 -1.74 -21.57 10.96
CA GLY A 144 -0.66 -20.59 11.06
C GLY A 144 0.62 -21.22 11.60
N PHE A 145 1.61 -21.50 10.76
CA PHE A 145 2.81 -22.27 11.12
C PHE A 145 2.42 -23.66 11.67
N THR A 146 2.38 -23.83 12.99
CA THR A 146 1.92 -25.04 13.73
C THR A 146 0.67 -24.77 14.59
N THR A 147 0.10 -23.57 14.54
CA THR A 147 -1.03 -23.16 15.36
C THR A 147 -2.35 -23.36 14.61
N ARG A 148 -3.26 -24.11 15.22
CA ARG A 148 -4.60 -24.39 14.68
C ARG A 148 -5.56 -23.22 14.89
N PRO A 149 -6.61 -23.06 14.05
CA PRO A 149 -7.64 -22.03 14.14
C PRO A 149 -8.17 -21.72 15.55
N GLN A 150 -8.51 -22.76 16.31
CA GLN A 150 -9.02 -22.65 17.68
C GLN A 150 -8.03 -22.03 18.69
N PHE A 151 -6.76 -21.87 18.30
CA PHE A 151 -5.70 -21.23 19.10
C PHE A 151 -5.12 -19.98 18.43
N SER A 152 -5.54 -19.62 17.22
CA SER A 152 -5.06 -18.43 16.51
C SER A 152 -6.04 -17.26 16.53
N ARG A 153 -7.29 -17.49 16.92
CA ARG A 153 -8.36 -16.47 16.95
C ARG A 153 -9.49 -16.85 17.90
N SER A 154 -10.27 -15.85 18.30
CA SER A 154 -11.44 -16.02 19.19
C SER A 154 -12.76 -16.23 18.45
N GLY A 155 -12.84 -15.82 17.18
CA GLY A 155 -14.01 -15.99 16.32
C GLY A 155 -13.94 -17.26 15.46
N PRO A 156 -15.08 -17.76 14.96
CA PRO A 156 -15.10 -18.93 14.07
C PRO A 156 -14.30 -18.71 12.77
N TYR A 157 -14.32 -17.49 12.23
CA TYR A 157 -13.73 -17.19 10.92
C TYR A 157 -12.54 -16.22 11.03
N PRO A 158 -11.48 -16.41 10.24
CA PRO A 158 -10.37 -15.44 10.20
C PRO A 158 -10.81 -14.09 9.63
N THR A 159 -11.94 -14.06 8.92
CA THR A 159 -12.53 -12.87 8.30
C THR A 159 -13.44 -12.06 9.22
N ASP A 160 -13.64 -12.49 10.48
CA ASP A 160 -14.52 -11.78 11.42
C ASP A 160 -14.07 -10.33 11.68
N VAL A 161 -12.78 -10.02 11.51
CA VAL A 161 -12.25 -8.65 11.58
C VAL A 161 -12.92 -7.71 10.56
N ALA A 162 -13.30 -8.21 9.38
CA ALA A 162 -13.95 -7.42 8.33
C ALA A 162 -15.40 -7.03 8.66
N LYS A 163 -16.02 -7.67 9.67
CA LYS A 163 -17.36 -7.32 10.13
C LYS A 163 -17.44 -5.89 10.68
N MET A 164 -16.31 -5.29 11.10
CA MET A 164 -16.28 -3.90 11.54
C MET A 164 -16.74 -2.92 10.45
N LEU A 165 -16.59 -3.28 9.17
CA LEU A 165 -17.04 -2.48 8.03
C LEU A 165 -18.42 -2.87 7.51
N SER A 166 -19.04 -3.92 8.07
CA SER A 166 -20.20 -4.59 7.45
C SER A 166 -19.92 -5.04 6.01
N ALA A 167 -18.67 -5.37 5.68
CA ALA A 167 -18.27 -5.88 4.37
C ALA A 167 -18.89 -7.27 4.12
N PRO A 168 -19.33 -7.59 2.89
CA PRO A 168 -19.75 -8.95 2.55
C PRO A 168 -18.56 -9.92 2.63
N ILE A 169 -18.83 -11.09 3.18
CA ILE A 169 -17.85 -12.18 3.34
C ILE A 169 -18.41 -13.42 2.65
N PHE A 170 -17.69 -13.91 1.65
CA PHE A 170 -18.03 -15.13 0.93
C PHE A 170 -17.07 -16.24 1.37
N HIS A 171 -17.60 -17.27 2.03
CA HIS A 171 -16.85 -18.48 2.34
C HIS A 171 -17.00 -19.48 1.20
N VAL A 172 -15.90 -19.99 0.67
CA VAL A 172 -15.90 -20.89 -0.48
C VAL A 172 -14.93 -22.05 -0.28
N ASN A 173 -15.33 -23.24 -0.72
CA ASN A 173 -14.47 -24.41 -0.70
C ASN A 173 -13.44 -24.32 -1.84
N GLY A 174 -12.16 -24.30 -1.51
CA GLY A 174 -11.05 -24.25 -2.47
C GLY A 174 -10.91 -25.53 -3.31
N ASP A 175 -11.51 -26.64 -2.89
CA ASP A 175 -11.61 -27.85 -3.72
C ASP A 175 -12.72 -27.79 -4.78
N ASP A 176 -13.49 -26.70 -4.86
CA ASP A 176 -14.46 -26.41 -5.93
C ASP A 176 -14.02 -25.15 -6.71
N PRO A 177 -13.18 -25.30 -7.76
CA PRO A 177 -12.67 -24.18 -8.53
C PRO A 177 -13.75 -23.34 -9.22
N GLU A 178 -14.87 -23.96 -9.64
CA GLU A 178 -15.98 -23.24 -10.28
C GLU A 178 -16.68 -22.32 -9.29
N ALA A 179 -16.93 -22.80 -8.05
CA ALA A 179 -17.47 -21.97 -6.99
C ALA A 179 -16.53 -20.82 -6.61
N VAL A 180 -15.21 -21.06 -6.56
CA VAL A 180 -14.20 -20.01 -6.32
C VAL A 180 -14.27 -18.92 -7.39
N VAL A 181 -14.33 -19.29 -8.67
CA VAL A 181 -14.48 -18.34 -9.78
C VAL A 181 -15.82 -17.59 -9.69
N HIS A 182 -16.90 -18.28 -9.35
CA HIS A 182 -18.21 -17.66 -9.20
C HIS A 182 -18.23 -16.60 -8.10
N VAL A 183 -17.68 -16.91 -6.91
CA VAL A 183 -17.54 -15.97 -5.80
C VAL A 183 -16.63 -14.80 -6.17
N ALA A 184 -15.53 -15.03 -6.89
CA ALA A 184 -14.66 -13.95 -7.35
C ALA A 184 -15.37 -12.97 -8.30
N ARG A 185 -16.28 -13.47 -9.16
CA ARG A 185 -17.15 -12.62 -10.00
C ARG A 185 -18.10 -11.79 -9.16
N ILE A 186 -18.80 -12.40 -8.20
CA ILE A 186 -19.71 -11.67 -7.30
C ILE A 186 -18.96 -10.60 -6.51
N ALA A 187 -17.78 -10.91 -5.97
CA ALA A 187 -16.97 -9.96 -5.23
C ALA A 187 -16.53 -8.77 -6.12
N THR A 188 -16.15 -9.06 -7.37
CA THR A 188 -15.79 -8.02 -8.35
C THR A 188 -16.98 -7.12 -8.65
N GLU A 189 -18.15 -7.70 -8.95
CA GLU A 189 -19.39 -6.95 -9.21
C GLU A 189 -19.81 -6.10 -8.01
N PHE A 190 -19.73 -6.65 -6.79
CA PHE A 190 -20.01 -5.92 -5.56
C PHE A 190 -19.07 -4.72 -5.40
N ARG A 191 -17.75 -4.92 -5.51
CA ARG A 191 -16.77 -3.83 -5.39
C ARG A 191 -17.02 -2.76 -6.44
N GLN A 192 -17.27 -3.15 -7.69
CA GLN A 192 -17.52 -2.18 -8.77
C GLN A 192 -18.82 -1.39 -8.57
N THR A 193 -19.86 -2.03 -8.05
CA THR A 193 -21.17 -1.41 -7.83
C THR A 193 -21.18 -0.50 -6.60
N PHE A 194 -20.64 -0.98 -5.48
CA PHE A 194 -20.80 -0.33 -4.17
C PHE A 194 -19.55 0.43 -3.71
N LYS A 195 -18.40 0.21 -4.36
CA LYS A 195 -17.11 0.84 -4.01
C LYS A 195 -16.70 0.60 -2.56
N LYS A 196 -16.99 -0.60 -2.04
CA LYS A 196 -16.67 -1.05 -0.68
C LYS A 196 -15.82 -2.31 -0.70
N ASP A 197 -15.13 -2.55 0.42
CA ASP A 197 -14.35 -3.77 0.63
C ASP A 197 -15.24 -5.01 0.60
N VAL A 198 -14.68 -6.12 0.11
CA VAL A 198 -15.33 -7.42 0.04
C VAL A 198 -14.31 -8.51 0.31
N VAL A 199 -14.72 -9.55 1.05
CA VAL A 199 -13.82 -10.62 1.50
C VAL A 199 -14.23 -11.96 0.93
N ILE A 200 -13.26 -12.69 0.39
CA ILE A 200 -13.36 -14.09 -0.02
C ILE A 200 -12.53 -14.92 0.96
N ASP A 201 -13.20 -15.77 1.74
CA ASP A 201 -12.57 -16.75 2.61
C ASP A 201 -12.49 -18.10 1.88
N MET A 202 -11.34 -18.36 1.27
CA MET A 202 -11.11 -19.60 0.50
C MET A 202 -10.57 -20.68 1.43
N PHE A 203 -11.45 -21.59 1.85
CA PHE A 203 -11.08 -22.75 2.65
C PHE A 203 -10.27 -23.73 1.82
N CYS A 204 -9.02 -23.93 2.18
CA CYS A 204 -8.13 -24.87 1.52
C CYS A 204 -7.31 -25.64 2.56
N TYR A 205 -6.19 -26.23 2.14
CA TYR A 205 -5.25 -26.91 3.03
C TYR A 205 -3.81 -26.62 2.59
N ARG A 206 -2.86 -26.89 3.50
CA ARG A 206 -1.42 -26.78 3.19
C ARG A 206 -0.85 -28.18 2.99
N ARG A 207 -0.48 -28.51 1.74
CA ARG A 207 -0.02 -29.87 1.36
C ARG A 207 1.22 -30.33 2.14
N PHE A 208 2.17 -29.42 2.37
CA PHE A 208 3.43 -29.68 3.08
C PHE A 208 3.48 -28.91 4.42
N GLY A 209 4.63 -28.96 5.11
CA GLY A 209 4.90 -28.14 6.30
C GLY A 209 4.81 -26.63 6.04
N HIS A 210 5.16 -25.80 7.03
CA HIS A 210 5.07 -24.35 6.85
C HIS A 210 5.96 -23.88 5.68
N ASN A 211 7.18 -24.41 5.67
CA ASN A 211 8.07 -24.51 4.53
C ASN A 211 8.21 -25.99 4.11
N GLU A 212 8.77 -26.25 2.94
CA GLU A 212 8.83 -27.58 2.33
C GLU A 212 9.76 -28.56 3.07
N GLY A 213 10.68 -28.08 3.92
CA GLY A 213 11.57 -28.90 4.73
C GLY A 213 11.09 -29.16 6.16
N ASP A 214 9.96 -28.58 6.56
CA ASP A 214 9.38 -28.69 7.89
C ASP A 214 8.47 -29.94 8.00
N GLU A 215 8.49 -30.63 9.15
CA GLU A 215 7.69 -31.83 9.42
C GLU A 215 6.42 -31.49 10.22
N PRO A 216 5.27 -31.32 9.55
CA PRO A 216 4.06 -30.86 10.22
C PRO A 216 3.40 -31.93 11.11
N ALA A 217 3.70 -33.21 10.92
CA ALA A 217 3.11 -34.28 11.72
C ALA A 217 3.53 -34.22 13.20
N PHE A 218 4.60 -33.50 13.54
CA PHE A 218 5.01 -33.27 14.93
C PHE A 218 3.95 -32.54 15.75
N THR A 219 3.10 -31.72 15.13
CA THR A 219 2.08 -30.93 15.85
C THR A 219 0.67 -31.10 15.30
N GLN A 220 0.50 -31.50 14.02
CA GLN A 220 -0.80 -31.73 13.37
C GLN A 220 -0.94 -33.13 12.72
N PRO A 221 -0.71 -34.23 13.45
CA PRO A 221 -0.67 -35.58 12.86
C PRO A 221 -2.00 -36.01 12.23
N ILE A 222 -3.14 -35.66 12.84
CA ILE A 222 -4.46 -36.04 12.32
C ILE A 222 -4.78 -35.28 11.03
N MET A 223 -4.58 -33.95 11.03
CA MET A 223 -4.80 -33.10 9.86
C MET A 223 -3.95 -33.57 8.68
N TYR A 224 -2.66 -33.85 8.90
CA TYR A 224 -1.76 -34.28 7.83
C TYR A 224 -1.96 -35.73 7.41
N LYS A 225 -2.48 -36.60 8.28
CA LYS A 225 -2.97 -37.92 7.86
C LYS A 225 -4.13 -37.78 6.87
N THR A 226 -5.08 -36.89 7.14
CA THR A 226 -6.19 -36.59 6.23
C THR A 226 -5.71 -35.97 4.93
N ILE A 227 -4.85 -34.94 4.98
CA ILE A 227 -4.31 -34.29 3.77
C ILE A 227 -3.55 -35.30 2.92
N LYS A 228 -2.74 -36.19 3.52
CA LYS A 228 -1.99 -37.21 2.78
C LYS A 228 -2.89 -38.17 2.00
N SER A 229 -4.07 -38.50 2.52
CA SER A 229 -5.06 -39.33 1.81
C SER A 229 -6.01 -38.55 0.91
N HIS A 230 -5.95 -37.22 0.93
CA HIS A 230 -6.84 -36.35 0.15
C HIS A 230 -6.23 -36.04 -1.22
N GLU A 231 -6.97 -36.36 -2.28
CA GLU A 231 -6.59 -36.06 -3.65
C GLU A 231 -6.39 -34.55 -3.86
N THR A 232 -5.47 -34.18 -4.74
CA THR A 232 -5.22 -32.75 -5.00
C THR A 232 -6.43 -32.12 -5.68
N THR A 233 -6.65 -30.82 -5.45
CA THR A 233 -7.74 -30.06 -6.08
C THR A 233 -7.74 -30.21 -7.60
N ARG A 234 -6.55 -30.20 -8.22
CA ARG A 234 -6.38 -30.45 -9.66
C ARG A 234 -6.90 -31.82 -10.09
N MET A 235 -6.57 -32.87 -9.33
CA MET A 235 -7.01 -34.24 -9.62
C MET A 235 -8.53 -34.37 -9.47
N GLN A 236 -9.10 -33.84 -8.39
CA GLN A 236 -10.54 -33.87 -8.16
C GLN A 236 -11.31 -33.16 -9.28
N TYR A 237 -10.85 -31.97 -9.68
CA TYR A 237 -11.49 -31.21 -10.74
C TYR A 237 -11.33 -31.86 -12.11
N ALA A 238 -10.15 -32.43 -12.42
CA ALA A 238 -9.95 -33.20 -13.65
C ALA A 238 -10.86 -34.44 -13.70
N ALA A 239 -10.98 -35.19 -12.60
CA ALA A 239 -11.86 -36.35 -12.51
C ALA A 239 -13.33 -35.97 -12.73
N ARG A 240 -13.77 -34.81 -12.18
CA ARG A 240 -15.11 -34.27 -12.43
C ARG A 240 -15.32 -33.97 -13.91
N LEU A 241 -14.42 -33.22 -14.56
CA LEU A 241 -14.51 -32.89 -15.98
C LEU A 241 -14.50 -34.13 -16.89
N ILE A 242 -13.77 -35.18 -16.49
CA ILE A 242 -13.79 -36.48 -17.17
C ILE A 242 -15.14 -37.18 -17.00
N GLY A 243 -15.67 -37.20 -15.78
CA GLY A 243 -17.00 -37.75 -15.51
C GLY A 243 -18.13 -37.00 -16.26
N GLU A 244 -17.96 -35.70 -16.48
CA GLU A 244 -18.89 -34.86 -17.25
C GLU A 244 -18.66 -34.95 -18.79
N GLY A 245 -17.60 -35.63 -19.23
CA GLY A 245 -17.27 -35.78 -20.65
C GLY A 245 -16.71 -34.52 -21.32
N VAL A 246 -16.30 -33.51 -20.52
CA VAL A 246 -15.67 -32.28 -21.01
C VAL A 246 -14.20 -32.50 -21.38
N LEU A 247 -13.55 -33.45 -20.71
CA LEU A 247 -12.14 -33.80 -20.90
C LEU A 247 -12.01 -35.32 -20.92
N SER A 248 -11.12 -35.88 -21.72
CA SER A 248 -10.76 -37.30 -21.62
C SER A 248 -9.54 -37.51 -20.70
N GLU A 249 -9.40 -38.72 -20.14
CA GLU A 249 -8.23 -39.06 -19.31
C GLU A 249 -6.89 -38.87 -20.05
N PRO A 250 -6.74 -39.25 -21.34
CA PRO A 250 -5.53 -38.95 -22.11
C PRO A 250 -5.25 -37.44 -22.24
N GLU A 251 -6.26 -36.62 -22.55
CA GLU A 251 -6.09 -35.17 -22.66
C GLU A 251 -5.65 -34.54 -21.34
N ALA A 252 -6.26 -34.98 -20.22
CA ALA A 252 -5.89 -34.51 -18.89
C ALA A 252 -4.43 -34.82 -18.55
N GLN A 253 -3.94 -35.99 -18.94
CA GLN A 253 -2.54 -36.38 -18.74
C GLN A 253 -1.60 -35.60 -19.66
N THR A 254 -1.97 -35.40 -20.94
CA THR A 254 -1.20 -34.60 -21.89
C THR A 254 -0.97 -33.18 -21.37
N MET A 255 -1.97 -32.52 -20.79
CA MET A 255 -1.79 -31.18 -20.20
C MET A 255 -0.72 -31.15 -19.09
N VAL A 256 -0.62 -32.21 -18.29
CA VAL A 256 0.40 -32.34 -17.22
C VAL A 256 1.77 -32.54 -17.83
N ASP A 257 1.88 -33.42 -18.82
CA ASP A 257 3.14 -33.76 -19.48
C ASP A 257 3.70 -32.56 -20.25
N GLU A 258 2.86 -31.83 -20.97
CA GLU A 258 3.23 -30.59 -21.68
C GLU A 258 3.72 -29.52 -20.71
N PHE A 259 3.06 -29.35 -19.57
CA PHE A 259 3.50 -28.38 -18.57
C PHE A 259 4.83 -28.78 -17.93
N ASN A 260 5.05 -30.07 -17.65
CA ASN A 260 6.34 -30.56 -17.15
C ASN A 260 7.46 -30.33 -18.19
N ALA A 261 7.22 -30.64 -19.46
CA ALA A 261 8.19 -30.41 -20.53
C ALA A 261 8.54 -28.91 -20.65
N TYR A 262 7.53 -28.03 -20.54
CA TYR A 262 7.73 -26.58 -20.50
C TYR A 262 8.62 -26.14 -19.32
N LEU A 263 8.43 -26.70 -18.13
CA LEU A 263 9.28 -26.42 -16.97
C LEU A 263 10.72 -26.93 -17.15
N GLU A 264 10.90 -28.11 -17.75
CA GLU A 264 12.23 -28.66 -18.07
C GLU A 264 12.98 -27.79 -19.07
N GLU A 265 12.31 -27.32 -20.13
CA GLU A 265 12.88 -26.37 -21.10
C GLU A 265 13.27 -25.07 -20.41
N ALA A 266 12.37 -24.50 -19.61
CA ALA A 266 12.63 -23.27 -18.86
C ALA A 266 13.81 -23.42 -17.89
N PHE A 267 13.99 -24.60 -17.28
CA PHE A 267 15.11 -24.93 -16.42
C PHE A 267 16.42 -25.07 -17.21
N ALA A 268 16.40 -25.73 -18.36
CA ALA A 268 17.59 -25.84 -19.23
C ALA A 268 18.07 -24.46 -19.71
N ALA A 269 17.13 -23.55 -19.99
CA ALA A 269 17.42 -22.18 -20.43
C ALA A 269 18.06 -21.28 -19.35
N THR A 270 18.09 -21.69 -18.06
CA THR A 270 18.70 -20.86 -17.02
C THR A 270 20.20 -20.64 -17.22
N LYS A 271 20.88 -21.60 -17.87
CA LYS A 271 22.33 -21.55 -18.14
C LYS A 271 22.75 -20.36 -19.00
N SER A 272 21.85 -19.88 -19.87
CA SER A 272 22.07 -18.76 -20.78
C SER A 272 21.24 -17.52 -20.40
N TYR A 273 20.42 -17.62 -19.35
CA TYR A 273 19.60 -16.51 -18.89
C TYR A 273 20.46 -15.41 -18.29
N LYS A 274 20.25 -14.18 -18.76
CA LYS A 274 20.82 -12.98 -18.16
C LYS A 274 19.66 -12.14 -17.63
N PRO A 275 19.67 -11.75 -16.34
CA PRO A 275 18.69 -10.82 -15.82
C PRO A 275 18.65 -9.54 -16.66
N GLY A 276 17.43 -9.03 -16.90
CA GLY A 276 17.26 -7.72 -17.49
C GLY A 276 17.84 -6.61 -16.61
N LYS A 277 18.00 -5.41 -17.18
CA LYS A 277 18.32 -4.23 -16.37
C LYS A 277 17.15 -3.94 -15.41
N ALA A 278 17.48 -3.69 -14.14
CA ALA A 278 16.48 -3.25 -13.17
C ALA A 278 15.94 -1.89 -13.61
N ASP A 279 14.63 -1.81 -13.81
CA ASP A 279 13.98 -0.64 -14.39
C ASP A 279 13.03 0.02 -13.40
N TYR A 280 13.61 0.78 -12.47
CA TYR A 280 12.90 1.39 -11.33
C TYR A 280 12.68 2.90 -11.47
N LEU A 281 13.22 3.53 -12.52
CA LEU A 281 13.11 4.97 -12.83
C LEU A 281 12.25 5.22 -14.09
N LYS A 282 11.08 4.58 -14.14
CA LYS A 282 10.10 4.72 -15.24
C LYS A 282 8.85 5.44 -14.79
N GLY A 283 8.01 5.83 -15.77
CA GLY A 283 6.73 6.49 -15.50
C GLY A 283 6.93 7.82 -14.77
N ALA A 284 6.28 7.99 -13.62
CA ALA A 284 6.39 9.20 -12.81
C ALA A 284 7.83 9.50 -12.33
N TRP A 285 8.69 8.48 -12.28
CA TRP A 285 10.08 8.59 -11.81
C TRP A 285 11.10 8.91 -12.91
N ARG A 286 10.68 9.06 -14.18
CA ARG A 286 11.59 9.16 -15.35
C ARG A 286 12.59 10.32 -15.30
N ASP A 287 12.23 11.40 -14.59
CA ASP A 287 13.02 12.63 -14.50
C ASP A 287 13.90 12.66 -13.23
N LEU A 288 13.85 11.61 -12.40
CA LEU A 288 14.67 11.44 -11.21
C LEU A 288 15.85 10.51 -11.46
N LYS A 289 16.85 10.62 -10.60
CA LYS A 289 18.07 9.80 -10.66
C LYS A 289 18.53 9.43 -9.26
N VAL A 290 19.20 8.29 -9.16
CA VAL A 290 19.88 7.86 -7.94
C VAL A 290 20.87 8.96 -7.52
N ALA A 291 20.86 9.28 -6.22
CA ALA A 291 21.76 10.28 -5.66
C ALA A 291 23.23 9.84 -5.80
N SER A 292 24.13 10.80 -6.03
CA SER A 292 25.57 10.54 -6.18
C SER A 292 26.41 11.71 -5.70
N GLY A 293 27.60 11.45 -5.18
CA GLY A 293 28.50 12.49 -4.64
C GLY A 293 28.01 13.09 -3.32
N ASP A 294 28.50 14.29 -2.99
CA ASP A 294 28.29 14.94 -1.70
C ASP A 294 26.87 15.53 -1.53
N ALA A 295 26.58 16.00 -0.30
CA ALA A 295 25.32 16.63 0.06
C ALA A 295 24.93 17.77 -0.91
N ARG A 296 23.74 17.67 -1.48
CA ARG A 296 23.19 18.65 -2.43
C ARG A 296 22.15 19.51 -1.71
N ARG A 297 22.36 20.83 -1.65
CA ARG A 297 21.45 21.76 -0.94
C ARG A 297 20.24 22.26 -1.74
N GLY A 298 20.07 21.83 -3.00
CA GLY A 298 19.00 22.32 -3.89
C GLY A 298 19.05 23.84 -4.11
N LYS A 299 18.14 24.37 -4.93
CA LYS A 299 17.82 25.81 -5.01
C LYS A 299 16.39 25.99 -4.54
N THR A 300 16.20 26.45 -3.30
CA THR A 300 14.90 26.49 -2.62
C THR A 300 14.43 27.90 -2.28
N ALA A 301 15.15 28.93 -2.74
CA ALA A 301 14.80 30.31 -2.46
C ALA A 301 13.67 30.80 -3.37
N ILE A 302 12.66 31.45 -2.78
CA ILE A 302 11.62 32.20 -3.51
C ILE A 302 11.97 33.68 -3.59
N THR A 303 11.39 34.39 -4.55
CA THR A 303 11.56 35.84 -4.66
C THR A 303 10.73 36.58 -3.61
N ALA A 304 11.17 37.77 -3.19
CA ALA A 304 10.39 38.64 -2.28
C ALA A 304 8.99 38.98 -2.85
N LYS A 305 8.88 39.11 -4.18
CA LYS A 305 7.61 39.34 -4.87
C LYS A 305 6.66 38.14 -4.72
N GLN A 306 7.17 36.92 -4.90
CA GLN A 306 6.38 35.70 -4.66
C GLN A 306 5.97 35.61 -3.19
N ALA A 307 6.88 35.82 -2.26
CA ALA A 307 6.58 35.78 -0.83
C ALA A 307 5.44 36.75 -0.44
N GLN A 308 5.41 37.97 -1.00
CA GLN A 308 4.32 38.92 -0.77
C GLN A 308 2.99 38.46 -1.38
N ALA A 309 3.00 37.94 -2.61
CA ALA A 309 1.79 37.45 -3.27
C ALA A 309 1.19 36.25 -2.52
N LEU A 310 2.02 35.27 -2.16
CA LEU A 310 1.63 34.12 -1.35
C LEU A 310 1.14 34.55 0.03
N GLY A 311 1.82 35.50 0.67
CA GLY A 311 1.40 36.04 1.97
C GLY A 311 0.00 36.65 1.95
N LEU A 312 -0.36 37.36 0.88
CA LEU A 312 -1.72 37.88 0.70
C LEU A 312 -2.74 36.74 0.57
N ALA A 313 -2.48 35.74 -0.26
CA ALA A 313 -3.38 34.60 -0.44
C ALA A 313 -3.58 33.80 0.86
N LEU A 314 -2.50 33.54 1.60
CA LEU A 314 -2.51 32.74 2.82
C LEU A 314 -3.22 33.41 4.00
N THR A 315 -3.36 34.74 3.98
CA THR A 315 -3.93 35.52 5.08
C THR A 315 -5.28 36.16 4.75
N THR A 316 -5.85 35.81 3.59
CA THR A 316 -7.15 36.29 3.12
C THR A 316 -8.17 35.16 3.16
N VAL A 317 -9.34 35.44 3.74
CA VAL A 317 -10.51 34.56 3.71
C VAL A 317 -11.60 35.16 2.82
N PRO A 318 -12.53 34.34 2.29
CA PRO A 318 -13.62 34.82 1.46
C PRO A 318 -14.51 35.84 2.17
N GLU A 319 -15.17 36.71 1.40
CA GLU A 319 -16.19 37.61 1.94
C GLU A 319 -17.33 36.79 2.57
N GLY A 320 -17.78 37.21 3.75
CA GLY A 320 -18.81 36.50 4.52
C GLY A 320 -18.31 35.29 5.31
N PHE A 321 -17.00 34.99 5.30
CA PHE A 321 -16.43 33.91 6.13
C PHE A 321 -16.19 34.38 7.58
N HIS A 322 -16.84 33.73 8.54
CA HIS A 322 -16.80 34.07 9.96
C HIS A 322 -15.66 33.35 10.67
N LEU A 323 -14.48 33.96 10.68
CA LEU A 323 -13.33 33.42 11.43
C LEU A 323 -13.53 33.50 12.95
N ASN A 324 -12.98 32.51 13.66
CA ASN A 324 -12.86 32.58 15.10
C ASN A 324 -12.07 33.84 15.52
N PRO A 325 -12.54 34.65 16.49
CA PRO A 325 -11.87 35.90 16.89
C PRO A 325 -10.41 35.74 17.31
N LYS A 326 -10.01 34.58 17.85
CA LYS A 326 -8.60 34.29 18.18
C LYS A 326 -7.74 34.09 16.93
N LEU A 327 -8.30 33.52 15.87
CA LEU A 327 -7.61 33.31 14.59
C LEU A 327 -7.47 34.61 13.80
N VAL A 328 -8.42 35.55 13.92
CA VAL A 328 -8.27 36.89 13.30
C VAL A 328 -6.96 37.54 13.75
N ARG A 329 -6.67 37.49 15.06
CA ARG A 329 -5.42 38.03 15.62
C ARG A 329 -4.17 37.35 15.04
N GLN A 330 -4.20 36.02 14.92
CA GLN A 330 -3.09 35.27 14.32
C GLN A 330 -2.91 35.62 12.83
N MET A 331 -4.01 35.77 12.08
CA MET A 331 -3.96 36.17 10.67
C MET A 331 -3.39 37.57 10.49
N ASP A 332 -3.74 38.51 11.37
CA ASP A 332 -3.17 39.86 11.33
C ASP A 332 -1.67 39.85 11.67
N SER A 333 -1.22 39.04 12.64
CA SER A 333 0.21 38.82 12.88
C SER A 333 0.94 38.24 11.67
N LYS A 334 0.34 37.26 10.98
CA LYS A 334 0.89 36.71 9.72
C LYS A 334 1.00 37.78 8.64
N LYS A 335 -0.03 38.64 8.47
CA LYS A 335 0.01 39.77 7.52
C LYS A 335 1.18 40.71 7.82
N ASP A 336 1.41 41.02 9.09
CA ASP A 336 2.53 41.88 9.51
C ASP A 336 3.90 41.24 9.24
N MET A 337 4.05 39.93 9.41
CA MET A 337 5.29 39.20 9.02
C MET A 337 5.56 39.34 7.52
N PHE A 338 4.55 39.10 6.67
CA PHE A 338 4.69 39.24 5.22
C PHE A 338 4.95 40.67 4.77
N LYS A 339 4.33 41.65 5.42
CA LYS A 339 4.51 43.08 5.13
C LYS A 339 5.90 43.58 5.54
N SER A 340 6.38 43.16 6.70
CA SER A 340 7.67 43.60 7.25
C SER A 340 8.86 42.80 6.71
N GLY A 341 8.63 41.56 6.26
CA GLY A 341 9.67 40.63 5.83
C GLY A 341 10.52 40.08 6.99
N LYS A 342 10.04 40.16 8.23
CA LYS A 342 10.80 39.83 9.45
C LYS A 342 9.95 38.98 10.41
N ASP A 343 10.65 38.36 11.35
CA ASP A 343 10.05 37.68 12.51
C ASP A 343 9.01 36.60 12.15
N PHE A 344 9.26 35.88 11.06
CA PHE A 344 8.45 34.73 10.65
C PHE A 344 8.52 33.64 11.72
N ASP A 345 7.35 33.21 12.19
CA ASP A 345 7.24 32.01 13.02
C ASP A 345 7.31 30.73 12.17
N TRP A 346 7.41 29.58 12.86
CA TRP A 346 7.54 28.28 12.21
C TRP A 346 6.33 27.93 11.33
N GLY A 347 5.11 28.11 11.84
CA GLY A 347 3.88 27.78 11.12
C GLY A 347 3.70 28.60 9.84
N THR A 348 4.12 29.87 9.86
CA THR A 348 4.07 30.75 8.69
C THR A 348 5.15 30.40 7.68
N ALA A 349 6.37 30.09 8.12
CA ALA A 349 7.44 29.63 7.24
C ALA A 349 7.11 28.28 6.57
N GLU A 350 6.53 27.34 7.33
CA GLU A 350 6.03 26.06 6.85
C GLU A 350 4.93 26.25 5.79
N THR A 351 3.91 27.05 6.10
CA THR A 351 2.80 27.34 5.17
C THR A 351 3.33 28.01 3.90
N LEU A 352 4.31 28.91 4.01
CA LEU A 352 4.94 29.55 2.86
C LEU A 352 5.69 28.56 1.96
N ALA A 353 6.38 27.57 2.54
CA ALA A 353 7.05 26.51 1.79
C ALA A 353 6.04 25.64 1.03
N TYR A 354 4.91 25.28 1.65
CA TYR A 354 3.84 24.57 0.96
C TYR A 354 3.25 25.41 -0.17
N ALA A 355 2.97 26.69 0.11
CA ALA A 355 2.41 27.62 -0.86
C ALA A 355 3.30 27.81 -2.09
N SER A 356 4.62 27.90 -1.91
CA SER A 356 5.55 28.00 -3.03
C SER A 356 5.58 26.73 -3.87
N LEU A 357 5.55 25.55 -3.24
CA LEU A 357 5.55 24.28 -3.97
C LEU A 357 4.29 24.14 -4.83
N VAL A 358 3.11 24.42 -4.25
CA VAL A 358 1.86 24.31 -5.01
C VAL A 358 1.74 25.39 -6.09
N GLU A 359 2.30 26.59 -5.86
CA GLU A 359 2.43 27.62 -6.91
C GLU A 359 3.32 27.14 -8.07
N GLU A 360 4.42 26.47 -7.77
CA GLU A 360 5.39 25.93 -8.74
C GLU A 360 4.93 24.65 -9.44
N GLY A 361 3.79 24.07 -9.04
CA GLY A 361 3.20 22.89 -9.66
C GLY A 361 3.54 21.56 -8.97
N TYR A 362 4.13 21.59 -7.78
CA TYR A 362 4.38 20.41 -6.94
C TYR A 362 3.24 20.22 -5.93
N PRO A 363 2.48 19.11 -5.99
CA PRO A 363 1.45 18.84 -5.01
C PRO A 363 2.03 18.67 -3.61
N VAL A 364 1.22 18.95 -2.59
CA VAL A 364 1.58 18.74 -1.18
C VAL A 364 0.46 17.95 -0.52
N ARG A 365 0.82 16.89 0.19
CA ARG A 365 -0.11 16.04 0.95
C ARG A 365 0.38 15.95 2.39
N LEU A 366 -0.41 16.46 3.32
CA LEU A 366 -0.17 16.39 4.76
C LEU A 366 -1.20 15.46 5.41
N SER A 367 -0.72 14.47 6.17
CA SER A 367 -1.54 13.44 6.80
C SER A 367 -1.05 13.20 8.22
N GLY A 368 -1.97 13.17 9.18
CA GLY A 368 -1.63 13.00 10.59
C GLY A 368 -2.75 13.45 11.49
N GLN A 369 -2.69 13.06 12.76
CA GLN A 369 -3.74 13.37 13.73
C GLN A 369 -3.78 14.88 13.97
N ASP A 370 -4.94 15.49 13.74
CA ASP A 370 -5.18 16.94 13.92
C ASP A 370 -4.26 17.87 13.11
N CYS A 371 -3.56 17.37 12.08
CA CYS A 371 -2.55 18.12 11.34
C CYS A 371 -3.11 19.36 10.61
N GLY A 372 -4.42 19.39 10.31
CA GLY A 372 -5.11 20.53 9.69
C GLY A 372 -5.10 21.78 10.57
N ARG A 373 -5.34 21.62 11.87
CA ARG A 373 -5.14 22.68 12.87
C ARG A 373 -3.67 22.77 13.29
N GLY A 374 -3.02 21.62 13.38
CA GLY A 374 -1.79 21.37 14.11
C GLY A 374 -2.07 21.08 15.58
N THR A 375 -1.39 20.07 16.14
CA THR A 375 -1.46 19.69 17.57
C THR A 375 -1.30 20.92 18.46
N PHE A 376 -0.32 21.76 18.17
CA PHE A 376 0.04 22.95 18.93
C PHE A 376 -0.72 24.22 18.48
N SER A 377 -1.78 24.07 17.67
CA SER A 377 -2.59 25.19 17.14
C SER A 377 -1.75 26.25 16.43
N HIS A 378 -0.71 25.82 15.71
CA HIS A 378 0.24 26.71 15.03
C HIS A 378 -0.04 26.83 13.51
N ARG A 379 -0.62 25.79 12.91
CA ARG A 379 -0.71 25.66 11.44
C ARG A 379 -1.94 26.33 10.86
N HIS A 380 -3.12 25.86 11.26
CA HIS A 380 -4.42 26.31 10.74
C HIS A 380 -4.50 26.27 9.20
N ALA A 381 -4.07 25.16 8.60
CA ALA A 381 -4.22 24.89 7.16
C ALA A 381 -5.69 24.69 6.74
N ILE A 382 -6.53 24.27 7.69
CA ILE A 382 -7.99 24.25 7.57
C ILE A 382 -8.56 25.34 8.49
N LEU A 383 -9.36 26.23 7.91
CA LEU A 383 -10.16 27.23 8.62
C LEU A 383 -11.62 26.79 8.60
N TYR A 384 -12.32 27.01 9.71
CA TYR A 384 -13.72 26.65 9.89
C TYR A 384 -14.55 27.91 10.10
N ASP A 385 -15.58 28.08 9.29
CA ASP A 385 -16.56 29.14 9.49
C ASP A 385 -17.34 28.87 10.79
N GLN A 386 -17.44 29.87 11.66
CA GLN A 386 -18.03 29.71 12.99
C GLN A 386 -19.56 29.65 12.99
N GLU A 387 -20.23 29.93 11.86
CA GLU A 387 -21.67 29.87 11.73
C GLU A 387 -22.15 28.63 10.95
N THR A 388 -21.36 28.18 9.97
CA THR A 388 -21.74 27.11 9.04
C THR A 388 -20.91 25.83 9.15
N GLU A 389 -19.77 25.88 9.84
CA GLU A 389 -18.74 24.82 9.88
C GLU A 389 -18.09 24.51 8.52
N ASP A 390 -18.34 25.34 7.50
CA ASP A 390 -17.72 25.21 6.19
C ASP A 390 -16.19 25.37 6.30
N LYS A 391 -15.49 24.51 5.56
CA LYS A 391 -14.02 24.49 5.52
C LYS A 391 -13.51 25.42 4.44
N TYR A 392 -12.54 26.27 4.78
CA TYR A 392 -11.75 27.03 3.83
C TYR A 392 -10.26 26.72 4.02
N LEU A 393 -9.59 26.37 2.92
CA LEU A 393 -8.17 26.05 2.89
C LEU A 393 -7.44 27.11 2.06
N PRO A 394 -6.73 28.06 2.68
CA PRO A 394 -6.00 29.10 1.93
C PRO A 394 -5.00 28.52 0.92
N LEU A 395 -4.36 27.40 1.27
CA LEU A 395 -3.41 26.68 0.40
C LEU A 395 -4.05 26.06 -0.84
N GLN A 396 -5.38 25.94 -0.93
CA GLN A 396 -6.10 25.52 -2.15
C GLN A 396 -6.55 26.71 -3.02
N ASN A 397 -6.29 27.96 -2.57
CA ASN A 397 -6.83 29.18 -3.17
C ASN A 397 -5.73 30.24 -3.44
N ILE A 398 -4.52 29.78 -3.79
CA ILE A 398 -3.37 30.64 -4.15
C ILE A 398 -3.49 31.17 -5.57
N LYS A 399 -3.76 30.29 -6.55
CA LYS A 399 -3.97 30.67 -7.96
C LYS A 399 -4.81 29.62 -8.69
N PRO A 400 -5.50 29.96 -9.80
CA PRO A 400 -6.41 29.03 -10.48
C PRO A 400 -5.77 27.74 -11.01
N ASP A 401 -4.49 27.77 -11.38
CA ASP A 401 -3.73 26.67 -12.01
C ASP A 401 -2.68 26.05 -11.07
N GLN A 402 -2.84 26.21 -9.75
CA GLN A 402 -1.93 25.62 -8.77
C GLN A 402 -2.01 24.09 -8.72
N ALA A 403 -0.98 23.46 -8.18
CA ALA A 403 -1.05 22.04 -7.83
C ALA A 403 -1.96 21.79 -6.62
N LYS A 404 -2.36 20.53 -6.46
CA LYS A 404 -3.26 20.06 -5.40
C LYS A 404 -2.56 20.19 -4.03
N PHE A 405 -3.24 20.83 -3.07
CA PHE A 405 -2.91 20.76 -1.65
C PHE A 405 -3.93 19.88 -0.95
N GLU A 406 -3.48 18.82 -0.30
CA GLU A 406 -4.30 17.93 0.52
C GLU A 406 -3.84 17.99 1.98
N VAL A 407 -4.79 18.10 2.91
CA VAL A 407 -4.54 17.95 4.34
C VAL A 407 -5.62 17.07 4.95
N HIS A 408 -5.19 16.03 5.66
CA HIS A 408 -6.07 15.00 6.20
C HIS A 408 -5.77 14.79 7.68
N ASP A 409 -6.72 15.21 8.51
CA ASP A 409 -6.77 14.78 9.90
C ASP A 409 -7.01 13.27 9.90
N SER A 410 -5.95 12.50 10.17
CA SER A 410 -5.97 11.05 10.10
C SER A 410 -6.79 10.47 11.25
N PRO A 411 -7.28 9.21 11.14
CA PRO A 411 -7.74 8.50 12.33
C PRO A 411 -6.59 8.30 13.32
N LEU A 412 -6.93 7.88 14.54
CA LEU A 412 -5.98 7.51 15.58
C LEU A 412 -5.29 6.17 15.26
N SER A 413 -4.41 6.19 14.26
CA SER A 413 -3.61 5.06 13.80
C SER A 413 -2.29 5.60 13.25
N GLU A 414 -1.17 5.12 13.78
CA GLU A 414 0.16 5.42 13.25
C GLU A 414 0.58 4.36 12.24
N PHE A 415 0.30 3.08 12.53
CA PHE A 415 0.86 1.97 11.75
C PHE A 415 0.27 1.92 10.33
N ALA A 416 -1.05 1.91 10.19
CA ALA A 416 -1.66 1.92 8.86
C ALA A 416 -1.49 3.26 8.14
N VAL A 417 -1.59 4.40 8.83
CA VAL A 417 -1.48 5.73 8.20
C VAL A 417 -0.07 5.97 7.67
N LEU A 418 0.99 5.69 8.44
CA LEU A 418 2.36 5.84 7.93
C LEU A 418 2.64 4.87 6.78
N GLY A 419 2.15 3.63 6.86
CA GLY A 419 2.24 2.66 5.78
C GLY A 419 1.54 3.16 4.50
N PHE A 420 0.37 3.78 4.64
CA PHE A 420 -0.36 4.40 3.54
C PHE A 420 0.44 5.53 2.91
N GLU A 421 0.96 6.47 3.70
CA GLU A 421 1.72 7.62 3.16
C GLU A 421 3.03 7.18 2.50
N TYR A 422 3.68 6.13 3.01
CA TYR A 422 4.80 5.49 2.31
C TYR A 422 4.36 4.90 0.96
N GLY A 423 3.24 4.19 0.92
CA GLY A 423 2.67 3.68 -0.33
C GLY A 423 2.39 4.77 -1.36
N PHE A 424 1.84 5.90 -0.90
CA PHE A 424 1.55 7.07 -1.72
C PHE A 424 2.84 7.65 -2.32
N SER A 425 3.87 7.88 -1.48
CA SER A 425 5.14 8.47 -1.92
C SER A 425 5.92 7.59 -2.91
N LEU A 426 5.72 6.27 -2.89
CA LEU A 426 6.31 5.37 -3.89
C LEU A 426 5.77 5.59 -5.30
N ALA A 427 4.49 5.98 -5.43
CA ALA A 427 3.86 6.22 -6.71
C ALA A 427 3.94 7.69 -7.15
N GLU A 428 4.00 8.63 -6.20
CA GLU A 428 3.98 10.07 -6.42
C GLU A 428 5.32 10.76 -6.05
N PRO A 429 6.37 10.64 -6.89
CA PRO A 429 7.69 11.24 -6.60
C PRO A 429 7.72 12.77 -6.62
N ASN A 430 6.76 13.41 -7.28
CA ASN A 430 6.71 14.87 -7.41
C ASN A 430 5.78 15.53 -6.38
N THR A 431 5.12 14.72 -5.53
CA THR A 431 4.31 15.21 -4.42
C THR A 431 5.15 15.26 -3.16
N LEU A 432 5.13 16.39 -2.44
CA LEU A 432 5.61 16.44 -1.06
C LEU A 432 4.59 15.73 -0.16
N ALA A 433 4.80 14.43 0.06
CA ALA A 433 4.04 13.64 1.02
C ALA A 433 4.64 13.81 2.42
N ILE A 434 3.79 14.10 3.41
CA ILE A 434 4.17 14.36 4.79
C ILE A 434 3.26 13.53 5.70
N TRP A 435 3.88 12.78 6.60
CA TRP A 435 3.20 12.21 7.76
C TRP A 435 3.65 12.94 9.03
N GLU A 436 2.71 13.40 9.84
CA GLU A 436 2.97 14.08 11.12
C GLU A 436 2.43 13.25 12.28
N ALA A 437 3.33 12.88 13.20
CA ALA A 437 2.95 12.33 14.50
C ALA A 437 2.43 13.44 15.40
N GLN A 438 1.45 13.15 16.27
CA GLN A 438 0.94 14.14 17.22
C GLN A 438 2.04 14.63 18.17
N PHE A 439 2.85 13.69 18.67
CA PHE A 439 4.16 13.87 19.30
C PHE A 439 5.11 12.81 18.73
N GLY A 440 6.42 13.09 18.69
CA GLY A 440 7.42 12.19 18.12
C GLY A 440 7.44 10.81 18.78
N ASP A 441 7.16 10.77 20.08
CA ASP A 441 7.17 9.57 20.92
C ASP A 441 6.22 8.47 20.41
N PHE A 442 5.11 8.84 19.75
CA PHE A 442 4.07 7.90 19.27
C PHE A 442 4.44 7.19 17.96
N ALA A 443 5.48 7.65 17.27
CA ALA A 443 5.91 7.05 16.00
C ALA A 443 6.35 5.58 16.14
N ASN A 444 6.68 5.14 17.35
CA ASN A 444 6.99 3.74 17.66
C ASN A 444 5.82 2.77 17.35
N GLY A 445 4.57 3.25 17.32
CA GLY A 445 3.42 2.46 16.88
C GLY A 445 3.55 1.98 15.42
N ALA A 446 4.31 2.71 14.61
CA ALA A 446 4.58 2.40 13.21
C ALA A 446 6.01 1.88 12.96
N GLN A 447 6.70 1.37 13.98
CA GLN A 447 8.11 0.97 13.89
C GLN A 447 8.41 0.02 12.74
N VAL A 448 7.51 -0.92 12.43
CA VAL A 448 7.68 -1.85 11.30
C VAL A 448 7.75 -1.11 9.96
N ILE A 449 7.03 0.01 9.79
CA ILE A 449 7.13 0.84 8.58
C ILE A 449 8.48 1.55 8.52
N PHE A 450 8.97 2.09 9.65
CA PHE A 450 10.31 2.68 9.72
C PHE A 450 11.41 1.67 9.37
N ASP A 451 11.39 0.51 10.01
CA ASP A 451 12.45 -0.50 9.90
C ASP A 451 12.43 -1.17 8.53
N GLN A 452 11.24 -1.52 8.04
CA GLN A 452 11.12 -2.43 6.89
C GLN A 452 10.77 -1.75 5.59
N PHE A 453 10.41 -0.48 5.59
CA PHE A 453 10.04 0.24 4.37
C PHE A 453 10.86 1.52 4.21
N LEU A 454 10.81 2.43 5.19
CA LEU A 454 11.47 3.73 5.07
C LEU A 454 13.00 3.63 5.08
N SER A 455 13.57 2.93 6.06
CA SER A 455 15.04 2.85 6.21
C SER A 455 15.71 1.89 5.23
N SER A 456 14.95 0.92 4.69
CA SER A 456 15.53 -0.22 3.95
C SER A 456 14.91 -0.49 2.58
N GLY A 457 13.83 0.19 2.19
CA GLY A 457 13.11 -0.07 0.94
C GLY A 457 13.93 0.20 -0.33
N GLU A 458 14.79 1.23 -0.32
CA GLU A 458 15.68 1.52 -1.45
C GLU A 458 16.73 0.41 -1.61
N HIS A 459 17.39 0.01 -0.54
CA HIS A 459 18.41 -1.04 -0.60
C HIS A 459 17.86 -2.43 -0.92
N LYS A 460 16.69 -2.79 -0.37
CA LYS A 460 16.08 -4.11 -0.58
C LYS A 460 15.40 -4.23 -1.94
N TRP A 461 14.71 -3.18 -2.38
CA TRP A 461 13.75 -3.25 -3.49
C TRP A 461 13.94 -2.16 -4.55
N LEU A 462 14.97 -1.32 -4.44
CA LEU A 462 15.23 -0.18 -5.33
C LEU A 462 14.05 0.78 -5.39
N ARG A 463 13.35 0.94 -4.25
CA ARG A 463 12.20 1.83 -4.10
C ARG A 463 12.61 3.07 -3.32
N MET A 464 12.75 4.18 -4.05
CA MET A 464 12.94 5.49 -3.46
C MET A 464 11.62 6.03 -2.91
N SER A 465 11.70 6.86 -1.88
CA SER A 465 10.57 7.55 -1.28
C SER A 465 11.02 8.94 -0.84
N GLY A 466 10.23 9.96 -1.16
CA GLY A 466 10.40 11.33 -0.67
C GLY A 466 9.56 11.65 0.57
N LEU A 467 9.02 10.64 1.26
CA LEU A 467 8.14 10.85 2.42
C LEU A 467 8.87 11.62 3.53
N THR A 468 8.28 12.73 3.95
CA THR A 468 8.74 13.49 5.12
C THR A 468 7.99 13.03 6.36
N VAL A 469 8.73 12.73 7.43
CA VAL A 469 8.17 12.33 8.73
C VAL A 469 8.43 13.47 9.71
N MET A 470 7.36 14.08 10.22
CA MET A 470 7.43 15.13 11.23
C MET A 470 7.19 14.54 12.62
N LEU A 471 8.22 14.62 13.47
CA LEU A 471 8.22 14.11 14.83
C LEU A 471 8.46 15.29 15.79
N PRO A 472 7.40 15.87 16.39
CA PRO A 472 7.57 16.91 17.39
C PRO A 472 8.45 16.40 18.55
N HIS A 473 9.47 17.16 18.91
CA HIS A 473 10.51 16.75 19.85
C HIS A 473 10.91 17.93 20.74
N GLY A 474 11.10 17.69 22.04
CA GLY A 474 11.55 18.72 22.98
C GLY A 474 11.40 18.32 24.44
N TYR A 475 12.47 18.48 25.23
CA TYR A 475 12.47 18.24 26.67
C TYR A 475 11.89 19.44 27.45
N GLU A 476 10.57 19.57 27.46
CA GLU A 476 9.85 20.72 28.04
C GLU A 476 9.13 20.40 29.37
N GLY A 477 9.44 19.25 29.98
CA GLY A 477 8.84 18.83 31.26
C GLY A 477 7.45 18.20 31.14
N GLN A 478 7.07 17.73 29.94
CA GLN A 478 5.76 17.13 29.66
C GLN A 478 5.70 15.60 29.93
N GLY A 479 6.80 15.00 30.40
CA GLY A 479 6.88 13.58 30.74
C GLY A 479 7.48 12.72 29.62
N PRO A 480 7.66 11.41 29.87
CA PRO A 480 8.42 10.51 29.01
C PRO A 480 7.76 10.20 27.65
N GLU A 481 6.46 10.41 27.49
CA GLU A 481 5.73 10.17 26.23
C GLU A 481 5.44 11.45 25.42
N HIS A 482 6.07 12.58 25.77
CA HIS A 482 5.91 13.87 25.10
C HIS A 482 7.24 14.65 25.04
N SER A 483 8.37 13.94 24.85
CA SER A 483 9.70 14.54 24.92
C SER A 483 10.67 14.11 23.80
N SER A 484 10.62 12.86 23.32
CA SER A 484 11.71 12.26 22.51
C SER A 484 11.33 11.80 21.13
#